data_AF-A0A1S8B807-F1
#
_entry.id   AF-A0A1S8B807-F1
#
_cell.length_a   1.000
_cell.length_b   1.000
_cell.length_c   1.000
_cell.angle_alpha   90.00
_cell.angle_beta   90.00
_cell.angle_gamma   90.00
#
_symmetry.space_group_name_H-M   'P 1'
#
loop_
_entity.id
_entity.type
_entity.pdbx_description
1 polymer ?
#
loop_
_entity_poly.entity_id
_entity_poly.type
_entity_poly.pdbx_seq_one_letter_code
_entity_poly.pdbx_strand_id
1 'polypeptide(L)'
;MWNDPGFCSTNLNMVHVTVDMTKPANKNPKPELEENEFIECFTVPLADLYARCRELERQGFAIDARVGTLAEGIEIAKRWKL
;
A
#
# COMPACT_ATOMS: atom_id res chain seq x y z
N MET A 1 -11.88 8.99 -7.77
CA MET A 1 -10.58 9.70 -7.81
C MET A 1 -10.03 9.60 -9.23
N TRP A 2 -9.55 10.69 -9.81
CA TRP A 2 -8.90 10.68 -11.12
C TRP A 2 -7.44 10.25 -10.96
N ASN A 3 -6.95 9.33 -11.80
CA ASN A 3 -5.61 8.77 -11.64
C ASN A 3 -4.53 9.73 -12.17
N ASP A 4 -4.68 10.18 -13.42
CA ASP A 4 -3.79 11.14 -14.05
C ASP A 4 -4.57 12.01 -15.06
N PRO A 5 -5.29 13.04 -14.59
CA PRO A 5 -6.20 13.82 -15.44
C PRO A 5 -5.48 14.64 -16.52
N GLY A 6 -4.16 14.81 -16.42
CA GLY A 6 -3.35 15.47 -17.44
C GLY A 6 -2.96 14.55 -18.61
N PHE A 7 -3.11 13.23 -18.44
CA PHE A 7 -2.68 12.23 -19.41
C PHE A 7 -3.81 11.32 -19.90
N CYS A 8 -4.67 10.83 -19.00
CA CYS A 8 -5.75 9.90 -19.35
C CYS A 8 -7.02 10.09 -18.51
N SER A 9 -8.10 9.44 -18.94
CA SER A 9 -9.41 9.46 -18.25
C SER A 9 -9.58 8.33 -17.22
N THR A 10 -8.53 7.54 -16.96
CA THR A 10 -8.59 6.45 -15.99
C THR A 10 -8.92 6.97 -14.59
N ASN A 11 -9.85 6.28 -13.93
CA ASN A 11 -10.32 6.62 -12.60
C ASN A 11 -10.32 5.38 -11.69
N LEU A 12 -10.54 5.62 -10.41
CA LEU A 12 -10.61 4.58 -9.38
C LEU A 12 -11.51 4.99 -8.22
N ASN A 13 -11.89 4.01 -7.42
CA ASN A 13 -12.49 4.19 -6.10
C ASN A 13 -11.48 3.82 -5.02
N MET A 14 -11.26 4.73 -4.06
CA MET A 14 -10.46 4.44 -2.87
C MET A 14 -11.38 3.78 -1.84
N VAL A 15 -11.11 2.51 -1.51
CA VAL A 15 -11.92 1.73 -0.58
C VAL A 15 -11.07 1.33 0.62
N HIS A 16 -11.54 1.66 1.82
CA HIS A 16 -10.90 1.20 3.06
C HIS A 16 -11.54 -0.12 3.49
N VAL A 17 -10.70 -1.15 3.69
CA VAL A 17 -11.12 -2.48 4.12
C VAL A 17 -10.41 -2.81 5.43
N THR A 18 -11.18 -3.17 6.46
CA THR A 18 -10.64 -3.63 7.74
C THR A 18 -10.64 -5.14 7.76
N VAL A 19 -9.46 -5.74 7.95
CA VAL A 19 -9.30 -7.19 8.09
C VAL A 19 -9.19 -7.55 9.56
N ASP A 20 -10.12 -8.37 10.04
CA ASP A 20 -10.08 -8.88 11.41
C ASP A 20 -9.08 -10.03 11.54
N MET A 21 -7.87 -9.72 12.00
CA MET A 21 -6.79 -10.68 12.19
C MET A 21 -7.01 -11.62 13.39
N THR A 22 -8.09 -11.49 14.17
CA THR A 22 -8.43 -12.44 15.25
C THR A 22 -9.05 -13.73 14.72
N LYS A 23 -9.67 -13.67 13.53
CA LYS A 23 -10.31 -14.84 12.90
C LYS A 23 -9.27 -15.86 12.44
N PRO A 24 -9.48 -17.17 12.68
CA PRO A 24 -8.56 -18.22 12.23
C PRO A 24 -8.26 -18.18 10.74
N ALA A 25 -9.27 -17.87 9.91
CA ALA A 25 -9.13 -17.78 8.46
C ALA A 25 -8.14 -16.70 7.98
N ASN A 26 -7.92 -15.64 8.77
CA ASN A 26 -7.07 -14.50 8.40
C ASN A 26 -5.64 -14.59 8.96
N LYS A 27 -5.30 -15.67 9.68
CA LYS A 27 -3.98 -15.80 10.34
C LYS A 27 -2.83 -16.04 9.38
N ASN A 28 -3.08 -16.73 8.27
CA ASN A 28 -2.10 -17.01 7.23
C ASN A 28 -2.78 -17.02 5.86
N PRO A 29 -3.21 -15.84 5.36
CA PRO A 29 -3.92 -15.77 4.10
C PRO A 29 -2.98 -16.18 2.95
N LYS A 30 -3.49 -17.02 2.05
CA LYS A 30 -2.80 -17.39 0.81
C LYS A 30 -3.54 -16.75 -0.36
N PRO A 31 -2.87 -15.98 -1.22
CA PRO A 31 -3.52 -15.40 -2.39
C PRO A 31 -3.91 -16.52 -3.36
N GLU A 32 -5.10 -16.40 -3.94
CA GLU A 32 -5.53 -17.20 -5.09
C GLU A 32 -5.19 -16.38 -6.33
N LEU A 33 -4.08 -16.72 -6.98
CA LEU A 33 -3.52 -16.01 -8.14
C LEU A 33 -3.93 -16.69 -9.45
N GLU A 34 -4.14 -15.90 -10.49
CA GLU A 34 -4.34 -16.41 -11.85
C GLU A 34 -3.00 -16.89 -12.47
N GLU A 35 -3.04 -17.68 -13.55
CA GLU A 35 -1.86 -18.31 -14.17
C GLU A 35 -0.71 -17.33 -14.51
N ASN A 36 -1.05 -16.09 -14.81
CA ASN A 36 -0.09 -15.06 -15.23
C ASN A 36 0.17 -14.00 -14.15
N GLU A 37 -0.25 -14.24 -12.91
CA GLU A 37 -0.02 -13.35 -11.78
C GLU A 37 1.13 -13.82 -10.89
N PHE A 38 2.07 -12.91 -10.63
CA PHE A 38 3.21 -13.14 -9.76
C PHE A 38 3.24 -12.04 -8.71
N ILE A 39 2.37 -12.16 -7.71
CA ILE A 39 2.16 -11.14 -6.68
C ILE A 39 2.75 -11.63 -5.35
N GLU A 40 3.61 -10.82 -4.75
CA GLU A 40 4.12 -11.03 -3.40
C GLU A 40 3.42 -10.07 -2.42
N CYS A 41 2.91 -10.63 -1.33
CA CYS A 41 2.25 -9.86 -0.28
C CYS A 41 3.20 -9.63 0.89
N PHE A 42 3.25 -8.39 1.39
CA PHE A 42 3.95 -8.05 2.63
C PHE A 42 3.03 -7.23 3.54
N THR A 43 3.10 -7.49 4.85
CA THR A 43 2.37 -6.72 5.87
C THR A 43 3.35 -5.79 6.57
N VAL A 44 3.00 -4.51 6.64
CA VAL A 44 3.84 -3.46 7.21
C VAL A 44 3.04 -2.73 8.28
N PRO A 45 3.57 -2.54 9.50
CA PRO A 45 2.98 -1.61 10.45
C PRO A 45 2.88 -0.22 9.82
N LEU A 46 1.73 0.45 9.96
CA LEU A 46 1.49 1.76 9.33
C LEU A 46 2.57 2.80 9.71
N ALA A 47 3.05 2.75 10.96
CA ALA A 47 4.10 3.65 11.46
C ALA A 47 5.47 3.47 10.79
N ASP A 48 5.67 2.35 10.08
CA ASP A 48 6.91 1.99 9.38
C ASP A 48 6.73 2.00 7.85
N LEU A 49 5.51 2.28 7.36
CA LEU A 49 5.16 2.22 5.94
C LEU A 49 6.09 3.10 5.09
N TYR A 50 6.36 4.33 5.54
CA TYR A 50 7.27 5.24 4.85
C TYR A 50 8.69 4.66 4.73
N ALA A 51 9.25 4.19 5.85
CA ALA A 51 10.58 3.58 5.86
C ALA A 51 10.67 2.37 4.91
N ARG A 52 9.63 1.52 4.90
CA ARG A 52 9.55 0.37 3.98
C ARG A 52 9.48 0.79 2.51
N CYS A 53 8.72 1.83 2.17
CA CYS A 53 8.71 2.37 0.81
C CYS A 53 10.10 2.88 0.39
N ARG A 54 10.83 3.59 1.26
CA ARG A 54 12.20 4.05 0.97
C ARG A 54 13.18 2.89 0.79
N GLU A 55 13.01 1.81 1.55
CA GLU A 55 13.84 0.60 1.42
C GLU A 55 13.61 -0.09 0.07
N LEU A 56 12.34 -0.30 -0.32
CA LEU A 56 11.96 -0.91 -1.59
C LEU A 56 12.44 -0.06 -2.79
N GLU A 57 12.30 1.26 -2.72
CA GLU A 57 12.84 2.16 -3.76
C GLU A 57 14.36 1.96 -3.94
N ARG A 58 15.11 1.83 -2.84
CA ARG A 58 16.56 1.57 -2.90
C ARG A 58 16.92 0.20 -3.48
N GLN A 59 16.01 -0.76 -3.41
CA GLN A 59 16.15 -2.07 -4.04
C GLN A 59 15.77 -2.06 -5.53
N GLY A 60 15.31 -0.92 -6.06
CA GLY A 60 14.97 -0.74 -7.47
C GLY A 60 13.48 -0.88 -7.79
N PHE A 61 12.60 -0.99 -6.79
CA PHE A 61 11.16 -1.06 -7.00
C PHE A 61 10.56 0.34 -7.21
N ALA A 62 9.61 0.46 -8.13
CA ALA A 62 8.78 1.65 -8.23
C ALA A 62 7.69 1.63 -7.15
N ILE A 63 7.50 2.76 -6.47
CA ILE A 63 6.44 2.93 -5.48
C ILE A 63 5.27 3.64 -6.14
N ASP A 64 4.07 3.07 -6.01
CA ASP A 64 2.85 3.74 -6.47
C ASP A 64 2.67 5.09 -5.78
N ALA A 65 2.34 6.12 -6.54
CA ALA A 65 2.25 7.49 -6.04
C ALA A 65 1.24 7.63 -4.88
N ARG A 66 0.14 6.86 -4.88
CA ARG A 66 -0.89 6.93 -3.83
C ARG A 66 -0.40 6.24 -2.55
N VAL A 67 0.32 5.13 -2.68
CA VAL A 67 0.97 4.46 -1.54
C VAL A 67 2.03 5.37 -0.93
N GLY A 68 2.88 5.97 -1.76
CA GLY A 68 3.90 6.92 -1.31
C GLY A 68 3.32 8.14 -0.60
N THR A 69 2.28 8.76 -1.17
CA THR A 69 1.60 9.92 -0.58
C THR A 69 0.93 9.59 0.75
N LEU A 70 0.26 8.42 0.86
CA LEU A 70 -0.33 7.97 2.12
C LEU A 70 0.76 7.75 3.19
N ALA A 71 1.86 7.09 2.81
CA ALA A 71 2.98 6.82 3.71
C ALA A 71 3.64 8.12 4.21
N GLU A 72 3.85 9.10 3.34
CA GLU A 72 4.41 10.41 3.69
C GLU A 72 3.48 11.20 4.62
N GLY A 73 2.17 11.15 4.39
CA GLY A 73 1.20 11.76 5.31
C GLY A 73 1.25 11.18 6.72
N ILE A 74 1.40 9.86 6.85
CA ILE A 74 1.58 9.18 8.13
C ILE A 74 2.89 9.61 8.80
N GLU A 75 3.99 9.69 8.03
CA GLU A 75 5.29 10.09 8.55
C GLU A 75 5.31 11.56 9.02
N ILE A 76 4.63 12.47 8.30
CA ILE A 76 4.45 13.87 8.72
C ILE A 76 3.72 13.93 10.06
N ALA A 77 2.59 13.21 10.19
CA ALA A 77 1.81 13.17 11.43
C ALA A 77 2.65 12.65 12.61
N LYS A 78 3.40 11.58 12.40
CA LYS A 78 4.33 11.02 13.39
C LYS A 78 5.43 12.01 13.78
N ARG A 79 6.07 12.65 12.80
CA ARG A 79 7.17 13.60 13.03
C ARG A 79 6.74 14.82 13.82
N TRP A 80 5.51 15.29 13.60
CA TRP A 80 4.96 16.48 14.25
C TRP A 80 4.03 16.17 15.43
N LYS A 81 3.83 14.88 15.76
CA LYS A 81 2.98 14.42 16.88
C LYS A 81 1.56 14.99 16.82
N LEU A 82 0.96 14.92 15.62
CA LEU A 82 -0.43 15.32 15.38
C LEU A 82 -1.44 14.33 15.97
#